data_AF-A0A2J6HWN2-F1
#
_entry.id   AF-A0A2J6HWN2-F1
#
_cell.length_a   1.000
_cell.length_b   1.000
_cell.length_c   1.000
_cell.angle_alpha   90.00
_cell.angle_beta   90.00
_cell.angle_gamma   90.00
#
_symmetry.space_group_name_H-M   'P 1'
#
loop_
_entity.id
_entity.type
_entity.pdbx_description
1 polymer ?
#
loop_
_entity_poly.entity_id
_entity_poly.type
_entity_poly.pdbx_seq_one_letter_code
_entity_poly.pdbx_strand_id
1 'polypeptide(L)'
;MKKFIYLLAGMLCFYLMVTPSYATPDKIKTPASETIHILCSPDLYPVVQQWGAEFSQLNPDFKCNIQMLNVSETEATGLNEANLSFISQQYYESSPGDASWKVIIGRDVMIPVINSGNPLMSQLKENGIKISDLAEMLQNPDALNWSAHTQGETVSLHYYLNDDESTISAINRLINGQMNNQQARMVSSNSEMVAAIQNDVFGLGFCRINDIVNTTDQSWLENISILPIDKNNNGKLDYFENFYLNPNEFARAVWIGKYPKTLVKNFYVVAEKSPGNDSETAFLKWVVDDGQRLLAANGFTELVSSEKLAAMDKINHENLYLETANAENYALLKIIMLLIILSGLVALGILIYNITTMKDHSALIINKPDHTTGTITERGLNLPDGLYFDKTHTWVFMEKDGTVKVGIDDFLQRITGPYTRVKMKNPGESLKKNEALITLIQEGKQLNVYAPISGKIMDINEQLFDEPSMINASPYTDGWIYMIKPSNYLREIQFLRMSEKYREWLKNEIARLKDFLAISANVKSLQMAQISYQDGGEIINHVLHEFGPEVWEDFQKKFIETSVIN
;
A
#
# COMPACT_ATOMS: atom_id res chain seq x y z
N MET A 1 -12.22 -52.48 39.75
CA MET A 1 -12.16 -51.29 40.63
C MET A 1 -11.11 -50.26 40.22
N LYS A 2 -9.82 -50.61 40.02
CA LYS A 2 -8.80 -49.62 39.60
C LYS A 2 -9.10 -48.89 38.27
N LYS A 3 -9.57 -49.59 37.23
CA LYS A 3 -9.96 -48.98 35.94
C LYS A 3 -11.18 -48.03 36.03
N PHE A 4 -12.05 -48.20 37.02
CA PHE A 4 -13.22 -47.34 37.23
C PHE A 4 -12.86 -46.04 37.94
N ILE A 5 -11.85 -46.08 38.82
CA ILE A 5 -11.32 -44.91 39.53
C ILE A 5 -10.57 -43.97 38.57
N TYR A 6 -9.82 -44.51 37.60
CA TYR A 6 -9.16 -43.68 36.58
C TYR A 6 -10.15 -43.01 35.62
N LEU A 7 -11.28 -43.67 35.33
CA LEU A 7 -12.32 -43.12 34.48
C LEU A 7 -13.11 -42.02 35.19
N LEU A 8 -13.38 -42.17 36.50
CA LEU A 8 -14.01 -41.13 37.32
C LEU A 8 -13.08 -39.92 37.55
N ALA A 9 -11.79 -40.14 37.77
CA ALA A 9 -10.81 -39.06 37.92
C ALA A 9 -10.59 -38.28 36.62
N GLY A 10 -10.56 -38.98 35.47
CA GLY A 10 -10.50 -38.35 34.16
C GLY A 10 -11.74 -37.52 33.83
N MET A 11 -12.93 -38.00 34.21
CA MET A 11 -14.19 -37.29 33.97
C MET A 11 -14.35 -36.06 34.88
N LEU A 12 -13.82 -36.10 36.12
CA LEU A 12 -13.80 -34.94 37.03
C LEU A 12 -12.84 -33.84 36.57
N CYS A 13 -11.69 -34.22 35.98
CA CYS A 13 -10.77 -33.26 35.36
C CYS A 13 -11.34 -32.65 34.07
N PHE A 14 -12.14 -33.40 33.31
CA PHE A 14 -12.83 -32.87 32.14
C PHE A 14 -13.99 -31.93 32.50
N TYR A 15 -14.70 -32.20 33.60
CA TYR A 15 -15.79 -31.34 34.10
C TYR A 15 -15.30 -30.00 34.65
N LEU A 16 -14.06 -29.92 35.13
CA LEU A 16 -13.43 -28.67 35.59
C LEU A 16 -12.79 -27.86 34.44
N MET A 17 -12.59 -28.45 33.26
CA MET A 17 -12.08 -27.75 32.07
C MET A 17 -13.19 -27.28 31.11
N VAL A 18 -14.43 -27.72 31.32
CA VAL A 18 -15.61 -27.32 30.54
C VAL A 18 -16.65 -26.70 31.46
N THR A 19 -16.28 -25.65 32.17
CA THR A 19 -17.26 -24.61 32.49
C THR A 19 -17.02 -23.50 31.47
N PRO A 20 -17.95 -23.23 30.54
CA PRO A 20 -17.89 -21.96 29.85
C PRO A 20 -17.96 -20.89 30.95
N SER A 21 -16.85 -20.16 31.12
CA SER A 21 -16.95 -18.86 31.74
C SER A 21 -17.80 -18.05 30.77
N TYR A 22 -19.12 -18.10 30.95
CA TYR A 22 -19.96 -17.00 30.54
C TYR A 22 -19.45 -15.82 31.37
N ALA A 23 -18.41 -15.17 30.85
CA ALA A 23 -18.30 -13.74 31.02
C ALA A 23 -19.66 -13.25 30.57
N THR A 24 -20.48 -12.85 31.55
CA THR A 24 -21.55 -11.92 31.28
C THR A 24 -20.95 -10.87 30.35
N PRO A 25 -21.59 -10.55 29.20
CA PRO A 25 -21.11 -9.45 28.39
C PRO A 25 -20.96 -8.30 29.37
N ASP A 26 -19.73 -7.83 29.53
CA ASP A 26 -19.50 -6.60 30.26
C ASP A 26 -20.48 -5.64 29.64
N LYS A 27 -21.38 -5.09 30.47
CA LYS A 27 -22.37 -4.13 29.99
C LYS A 27 -21.59 -3.17 29.11
N ILE A 28 -21.95 -3.11 27.82
CA ILE A 28 -21.46 -2.08 26.90
C ILE A 28 -21.43 -0.81 27.74
N LYS A 29 -20.22 -0.33 28.07
CA LYS A 29 -20.10 0.92 28.79
C LYS A 29 -20.77 1.91 27.87
N THR A 30 -21.94 2.38 28.28
CA THR A 30 -22.63 3.47 27.61
C THR A 30 -21.59 4.57 27.50
N PRO A 31 -21.22 5.03 26.28
CA PRO A 31 -20.17 6.01 26.14
C PRO A 31 -20.56 7.22 27.00
N ALA A 32 -19.63 7.64 27.86
CA ALA A 32 -19.84 8.83 28.65
C ALA A 32 -20.15 10.00 27.69
N SER A 33 -21.09 10.85 28.10
CA SER A 33 -21.57 12.05 27.39
C SER A 33 -20.45 13.12 27.26
N GLU A 34 -19.34 12.79 26.62
CA GLU A 34 -18.27 13.75 26.31
C GLU A 34 -18.52 14.32 24.92
N THR A 35 -18.79 15.62 24.86
CA THR A 35 -18.87 16.36 23.60
C THR A 35 -17.48 16.39 22.98
N ILE A 36 -17.33 15.91 21.74
CA ILE A 36 -16.06 15.96 21.02
C ILE A 36 -15.85 17.36 20.45
N HIS A 37 -14.75 18.01 20.83
CA HIS A 37 -14.35 19.29 20.27
C HIS A 37 -13.53 19.08 19.01
N ILE A 38 -14.06 19.54 17.89
CA ILE A 38 -13.45 19.41 16.57
C ILE A 38 -13.01 20.79 16.10
N LEU A 39 -11.75 20.94 15.73
CA LEU A 39 -11.22 22.11 15.05
C LEU A 39 -11.05 21.77 13.58
N CYS A 40 -11.31 22.70 12.66
CA CYS A 40 -11.01 22.44 11.25
C CYS A 40 -10.58 23.67 10.46
N SER A 41 -9.75 23.46 9.44
CA SER A 41 -9.35 24.54 8.54
C SER A 41 -10.53 25.09 7.73
N PRO A 42 -10.49 26.36 7.30
CA PRO A 42 -11.59 26.99 6.57
C PRO A 42 -12.06 26.20 5.33
N ASP A 43 -11.11 25.65 4.57
CA ASP A 43 -11.37 24.84 3.37
C ASP A 43 -12.08 23.51 3.66
N LEU A 44 -11.96 22.97 4.87
CA LEU A 44 -12.63 21.74 5.30
C LEU A 44 -13.90 21.98 6.13
N TYR A 45 -14.17 23.22 6.55
CA TYR A 45 -15.30 23.53 7.43
C TYR A 45 -16.65 23.02 6.90
N PRO A 46 -17.03 23.23 5.62
CA PRO A 46 -18.31 22.74 5.10
C PRO A 46 -18.47 21.22 5.17
N VAL A 47 -17.43 20.46 4.80
CA VAL A 47 -17.49 19.00 4.78
C VAL A 47 -17.46 18.42 6.21
N VAL A 48 -16.68 19.01 7.12
CA VAL A 48 -16.63 18.58 8.52
C VAL A 48 -17.98 18.84 9.22
N GLN A 49 -18.65 19.94 8.92
CA GLN A 49 -20.02 20.18 9.41
C GLN A 49 -21.01 19.13 8.92
N GLN A 50 -20.95 18.76 7.63
CA GLN A 50 -21.80 17.70 7.07
C GLN A 50 -21.50 16.34 7.74
N TRP A 51 -20.22 16.02 7.95
CA TRP A 51 -19.81 14.81 8.68
C TRP A 51 -20.38 14.76 10.08
N GLY A 52 -20.21 15.83 10.87
CA GLY A 52 -20.73 15.91 12.23
C GLY A 52 -22.25 15.78 12.27
N ALA A 53 -22.96 16.45 11.36
CA ALA A 53 -24.42 16.41 11.29
C ALA A 53 -24.96 15.02 10.93
N GLU A 54 -24.44 14.38 9.88
CA GLU A 54 -24.90 13.06 9.47
C GLU A 54 -24.53 11.99 10.49
N PHE A 55 -23.32 12.02 11.05
CA PHE A 55 -22.94 11.06 12.07
C PHE A 55 -23.76 11.21 13.35
N SER A 56 -24.09 12.45 13.76
CA SER A 56 -25.01 12.71 14.88
C SER A 56 -26.42 12.20 14.61
N GLN A 57 -26.88 12.24 13.36
CA GLN A 57 -28.19 11.71 12.98
C GLN A 57 -28.24 10.18 13.10
N LEU A 58 -27.15 9.49 12.72
CA LEU A 58 -27.02 8.04 12.84
C LEU A 58 -26.74 7.59 14.28
N ASN A 59 -26.13 8.46 15.10
CA ASN A 59 -25.71 8.18 16.47
C ASN A 59 -26.21 9.27 17.43
N PRO A 60 -27.47 9.18 17.94
CA PRO A 60 -28.08 10.26 18.73
C PRO A 60 -27.32 10.64 20.02
N ASP A 61 -26.54 9.71 20.57
CA ASP A 61 -25.70 9.91 21.76
C ASP A 61 -24.38 10.64 21.44
N PHE A 62 -23.98 10.68 20.17
CA PHE A 62 -22.83 11.46 19.73
C PHE A 62 -23.15 12.96 19.80
N LYS A 63 -22.19 13.72 20.33
CA LYS A 63 -22.21 15.18 20.38
C LYS A 63 -20.85 15.68 19.94
N CYS A 64 -20.83 16.62 19.00
CA CYS A 64 -19.61 17.32 18.62
C CYS A 64 -19.83 18.83 18.59
N ASN A 65 -18.79 19.58 18.91
CA ASN A 65 -18.71 21.01 18.68
C ASN A 65 -17.63 21.26 17.63
N ILE A 66 -18.03 21.73 16.45
CA ILE A 66 -17.11 22.00 15.33
C ILE A 66 -16.81 23.49 15.28
N GLN A 67 -15.54 23.85 15.37
CA GLN A 67 -15.04 25.20 15.30
C GLN A 67 -14.09 25.35 14.12
N MET A 68 -14.20 26.45 13.40
CA MET A 68 -13.24 26.81 12.36
C MET A 68 -11.98 27.36 13.02
N LEU A 69 -10.82 26.97 12.50
CA LEU A 69 -9.54 27.53 12.89
C LEU A 69 -9.53 29.03 12.65
N ASN A 70 -9.18 29.80 13.68
CA ASN A 70 -8.98 31.25 13.53
C ASN A 70 -7.53 31.49 13.09
N VAL A 71 -7.34 31.69 11.79
CA VAL A 71 -6.03 31.90 11.19
C VAL A 71 -5.68 33.38 11.36
N SER A 72 -4.90 33.72 12.39
CA SER A 72 -4.16 34.99 12.37
C SER A 72 -2.93 34.84 11.48
N GLU A 73 -2.46 35.93 10.87
CA GLU A 73 -1.54 35.97 9.71
C GLU A 73 -0.21 35.19 9.81
N THR A 74 0.10 34.55 10.93
CA THR A 74 1.40 33.86 11.11
C THR A 74 1.35 32.44 11.68
N GLU A 75 0.34 32.01 12.45
CA GLU A 75 0.33 30.65 13.07
C GLU A 75 -1.08 30.11 13.31
N ALA A 76 -1.26 28.79 13.16
CA ALA A 76 -2.48 28.08 13.57
C ALA A 76 -2.40 27.78 15.07
N THR A 77 -2.98 28.66 15.89
CA THR A 77 -3.03 28.48 17.36
C THR A 77 -4.21 27.61 17.78
N GLY A 78 -4.05 26.76 18.81
CA GLY A 78 -5.16 26.02 19.43
C GLY A 78 -5.35 24.56 18.97
N LEU A 79 -4.46 24.01 18.14
CA LEU A 79 -4.52 22.60 17.69
C LEU A 79 -4.53 21.59 18.86
N ASN A 80 -3.94 21.95 20.01
CA ASN A 80 -3.90 21.12 21.21
C ASN A 80 -5.15 21.30 22.12
N GLU A 81 -6.04 22.24 21.83
CA GLU A 81 -7.25 22.50 22.64
C GLU A 81 -8.46 21.68 22.17
N ALA A 82 -8.39 21.11 20.97
CA ALA A 82 -9.43 20.27 20.39
C ALA A 82 -9.08 18.78 20.53
N ASN A 83 -10.10 17.93 20.63
CA ASN A 83 -9.92 16.47 20.58
C ASN A 83 -9.37 16.03 19.22
N LEU A 84 -9.94 16.59 18.14
CA LEU A 84 -9.61 16.25 16.76
C LEU A 84 -9.48 17.53 15.95
N SER A 85 -8.43 17.63 15.14
CA SER A 85 -8.22 18.75 14.22
C SER A 85 -8.18 18.27 12.77
N PHE A 86 -9.17 18.68 11.97
CA PHE A 86 -9.28 18.40 10.54
C PHE A 86 -8.66 19.53 9.74
N ILE A 87 -7.44 19.35 9.27
CA ILE A 87 -6.64 20.44 8.73
C ILE A 87 -6.03 20.09 7.38
N SER A 88 -5.99 21.07 6.49
CA SER A 88 -5.26 20.94 5.24
C SER A 88 -3.75 21.15 5.43
N GLN A 89 -2.98 20.56 4.52
CA GLN A 89 -1.51 20.48 4.63
C GLN A 89 -0.82 21.82 4.90
N GLN A 90 -1.30 22.92 4.31
CA GLN A 90 -0.71 24.25 4.50
C GLN A 90 -0.77 24.71 5.97
N TYR A 91 -1.86 24.45 6.67
CA TYR A 91 -2.03 24.82 8.08
C TYR A 91 -1.26 23.89 9.01
N TYR A 92 -1.13 22.62 8.64
CA TYR A 92 -0.29 21.67 9.35
C TYR A 92 1.21 22.03 9.22
N GLU A 93 1.66 22.45 8.04
CA GLU A 93 3.06 22.82 7.82
C GLU A 93 3.42 24.16 8.46
N SER A 94 2.50 25.13 8.52
CA SER A 94 2.74 26.43 9.15
C SER A 94 2.75 26.37 10.68
N SER A 95 2.12 25.38 11.29
CA SER A 95 2.19 25.11 12.72
C SER A 95 1.96 23.62 12.95
N PRO A 96 3.02 22.79 12.90
CA PRO A 96 2.88 21.33 13.05
C PRO A 96 2.33 20.90 14.41
N GLY A 97 2.23 21.83 15.37
CA GLY A 97 1.84 21.56 16.75
C GLY A 97 2.77 20.53 17.41
N ASP A 98 2.46 20.16 18.65
CA ASP A 98 3.03 18.96 19.28
C ASP A 98 2.24 17.69 18.89
N ALA A 99 1.42 17.77 17.83
CA ALA A 99 0.54 16.70 17.41
C ALA A 99 1.34 15.46 16.98
N SER A 100 1.37 14.46 17.86
CA SER A 100 2.13 13.23 17.64
C SER A 100 1.39 12.23 16.73
N TRP A 101 0.07 12.38 16.59
CA TRP A 101 -0.78 11.48 15.81
C TRP A 101 -1.41 12.19 14.60
N LYS A 102 -1.32 11.55 13.42
CA LYS A 102 -1.90 12.05 12.16
C LYS A 102 -2.32 10.95 11.20
N VAL A 103 -3.44 11.20 10.53
CA VAL A 103 -4.01 10.32 9.50
C VAL A 103 -4.44 11.17 8.29
N ILE A 104 -4.15 10.69 7.08
CA ILE A 104 -4.65 11.31 5.84
C ILE A 104 -6.11 10.86 5.68
N ILE A 105 -7.00 11.82 5.44
CA ILE A 105 -8.44 11.59 5.31
C ILE A 105 -8.99 11.94 3.93
N GLY A 106 -8.16 12.53 3.07
CA GLY A 106 -8.58 13.07 1.78
C GLY A 106 -7.49 13.88 1.10
N ARG A 107 -7.75 14.31 -0.13
CA ARG A 107 -6.85 15.16 -0.92
C ARG A 107 -7.63 16.20 -1.72
N ASP A 108 -7.02 17.34 -1.93
CA ASP A 108 -7.44 18.35 -2.90
C ASP A 108 -6.44 18.33 -4.06
N VAL A 109 -6.91 17.92 -5.23
CA VAL A 109 -6.10 17.65 -6.41
C VAL A 109 -6.46 18.69 -7.46
N MET A 110 -5.52 19.59 -7.72
CA MET A 110 -5.70 20.66 -8.70
C MET A 110 -5.13 20.24 -10.05
N ILE A 111 -5.94 20.38 -11.10
CA ILE A 111 -5.65 19.85 -12.43
C ILE A 111 -5.58 21.01 -13.41
N PRO A 112 -4.42 21.26 -14.07
CA PRO A 112 -4.37 22.19 -15.19
C PRO A 112 -5.09 21.55 -16.37
N VAL A 113 -6.05 22.29 -16.91
CA VAL A 113 -6.96 21.83 -17.96
C VAL A 113 -6.87 22.75 -19.16
N ILE A 114 -6.85 22.14 -20.33
CA ILE A 114 -6.82 22.81 -21.62
C ILE A 114 -7.90 22.26 -22.53
N ASN A 115 -8.17 22.96 -23.63
CA ASN A 115 -9.06 22.44 -24.65
C ASN A 115 -8.42 21.23 -25.36
N SER A 116 -9.19 20.15 -25.54
CA SER A 116 -8.68 18.95 -26.22
C SER A 116 -8.29 19.18 -27.69
N GLY A 117 -8.86 20.22 -28.31
CA GLY A 117 -8.56 20.70 -29.66
C GLY A 117 -7.39 21.68 -29.75
N ASN A 118 -6.64 21.90 -28.66
CA ASN A 118 -5.46 22.76 -28.67
C ASN A 118 -4.48 22.32 -29.78
N PRO A 119 -4.00 23.22 -30.67
CA PRO A 119 -3.12 22.89 -31.79
C PRO A 119 -1.81 22.19 -31.38
N LEU A 120 -1.39 22.35 -30.12
CA LEU A 120 -0.16 21.78 -29.57
C LEU A 120 -0.37 20.42 -28.90
N MET A 121 -1.60 19.90 -28.92
CA MET A 121 -1.93 18.66 -28.22
C MET A 121 -1.03 17.48 -28.63
N SER A 122 -0.66 17.37 -29.91
CA SER A 122 0.26 16.32 -30.37
C SER A 122 1.64 16.43 -29.71
N GLN A 123 2.20 17.65 -29.62
CA GLN A 123 3.49 17.89 -28.99
C GLN A 123 3.41 17.70 -27.47
N LEU A 124 2.32 18.17 -26.84
CA LEU A 124 2.09 18.00 -25.40
C LEU A 124 1.93 16.53 -25.01
N LYS A 125 1.33 15.69 -25.87
CA LYS A 125 1.23 14.24 -25.65
C LYS A 125 2.56 13.51 -25.80
N GLU A 126 3.49 14.05 -26.58
CA GLU A 126 4.83 13.47 -26.75
C GLU A 126 5.81 13.95 -25.67
N ASN A 127 5.76 15.24 -25.32
CA ASN A 127 6.79 15.89 -24.52
C ASN A 127 6.33 16.27 -23.12
N GLY A 128 5.03 16.49 -22.91
CA GLY A 128 4.50 17.16 -21.72
C GLY A 128 4.94 18.62 -21.64
N ILE A 129 4.41 19.35 -20.66
CA ILE A 129 4.95 20.63 -20.20
C ILE A 129 5.75 20.41 -18.92
N LYS A 130 6.92 21.04 -18.80
CA LYS A 130 7.65 20.99 -17.54
C LYS A 130 6.92 21.80 -16.48
N ILE A 131 6.97 21.32 -15.25
CA ILE A 131 6.33 22.02 -14.12
C ILE A 131 6.92 23.43 -13.91
N SER A 132 8.23 23.61 -14.17
CA SER A 132 8.92 24.90 -14.13
C SER A 132 8.40 25.87 -15.17
N ASP A 133 8.13 25.37 -16.39
CA ASP A 133 7.74 26.19 -17.51
C ASP A 133 6.28 26.64 -17.33
N LEU A 134 5.41 25.73 -16.85
CA LEU A 134 4.07 26.09 -16.42
C LEU A 134 4.08 27.14 -15.29
N ALA A 135 4.97 26.99 -14.31
CA ALA A 135 5.10 27.96 -13.22
C ALA A 135 5.61 29.32 -13.70
N GLU A 136 6.56 29.35 -14.65
CA GLU A 136 7.06 30.57 -15.26
C GLU A 136 5.99 31.27 -16.10
N MET A 137 5.21 30.50 -16.87
CA MET A 137 4.09 31.01 -17.64
C MET A 137 3.09 31.73 -16.74
N LEU A 138 2.75 31.16 -15.58
CA LEU A 138 1.82 31.79 -14.63
C LEU A 138 2.40 33.01 -13.89
N GLN A 139 3.73 33.10 -13.74
CA GLN A 139 4.40 34.22 -13.06
C GLN A 139 4.67 35.42 -13.96
N ASN A 140 4.80 35.20 -15.26
CA ASN A 140 5.12 36.23 -16.24
C ASN A 140 3.93 36.46 -17.17
N PRO A 141 2.93 37.26 -16.76
CA PRO A 141 1.77 37.54 -17.57
C PRO A 141 2.11 37.99 -19.00
N ASP A 142 3.06 38.92 -19.15
CA ASP A 142 3.51 39.42 -20.46
C ASP A 142 4.19 38.35 -21.34
N ALA A 143 4.59 37.22 -20.73
CA ALA A 143 5.16 36.06 -21.40
C ALA A 143 4.20 34.87 -21.46
N LEU A 144 2.92 35.01 -21.07
CA LEU A 144 1.87 33.99 -21.23
C LEU A 144 1.63 33.72 -22.71
N ASN A 145 2.41 32.80 -23.27
CA ASN A 145 2.24 32.32 -24.62
C ASN A 145 2.60 30.85 -24.71
N TRP A 146 1.91 30.15 -25.58
CA TRP A 146 2.18 28.75 -25.91
C TRP A 146 3.49 28.61 -26.73
N SER A 147 4.04 29.70 -27.25
CA SER A 147 5.13 29.74 -28.24
C SER A 147 6.47 29.19 -27.75
N ALA A 148 6.71 29.10 -26.44
CA ALA A 148 7.88 28.37 -25.91
C ALA A 148 7.92 26.90 -26.35
N HIS A 149 6.78 26.37 -26.79
CA HIS A 149 6.59 24.98 -27.19
C HIS A 149 6.21 24.82 -28.69
N THR A 150 6.19 25.91 -29.47
CA THR A 150 5.87 25.88 -30.91
C THR A 150 7.09 26.17 -31.78
N GLN A 151 7.16 25.57 -32.98
CA GLN A 151 8.19 25.91 -33.96
C GLN A 151 7.83 27.18 -34.75
N GLY A 152 7.89 28.34 -34.07
CA GLY A 152 7.98 29.65 -34.74
C GLY A 152 6.69 30.45 -34.93
N GLU A 153 5.54 29.98 -34.42
CA GLU A 153 4.31 30.79 -34.38
C GLU A 153 4.03 31.27 -32.96
N THR A 154 3.86 32.59 -32.80
CA THR A 154 3.45 33.18 -31.52
C THR A 154 1.98 32.86 -31.26
N VAL A 155 1.72 31.98 -30.30
CA VAL A 155 0.37 31.56 -29.94
C VAL A 155 0.06 32.09 -28.54
N SER A 156 -0.91 33.01 -28.44
CA SER A 156 -1.30 33.60 -27.15
C SER A 156 -2.00 32.58 -26.27
N LEU A 157 -1.60 32.51 -25.00
CA LEU A 157 -2.25 31.69 -23.99
C LEU A 157 -3.39 32.49 -23.36
N HIS A 158 -4.57 31.88 -23.25
CA HIS A 158 -5.72 32.50 -22.58
C HIS A 158 -5.89 31.85 -21.21
N TYR A 159 -5.37 32.50 -20.18
CA TYR A 159 -5.41 31.97 -18.83
C TYR A 159 -6.69 32.38 -18.10
N TYR A 160 -7.43 31.40 -17.58
CA TYR A 160 -8.66 31.58 -16.82
C TYR A 160 -8.44 31.28 -15.34
N LEU A 161 -9.04 32.07 -14.45
CA LEU A 161 -8.88 31.95 -13.00
C LEU A 161 -10.22 32.03 -12.28
N ASN A 162 -10.46 31.06 -11.40
CA ASN A 162 -11.47 31.14 -10.34
C ASN A 162 -10.76 31.61 -9.07
N ASP A 163 -11.24 32.68 -8.43
CA ASP A 163 -10.63 33.29 -7.24
C ASP A 163 -11.03 32.57 -5.95
N ASP A 164 -11.03 31.23 -5.97
CA ASP A 164 -11.25 30.42 -4.78
C ASP A 164 -9.93 30.08 -4.09
N GLU A 165 -9.96 30.02 -2.75
CA GLU A 165 -8.77 29.83 -1.92
C GLU A 165 -7.96 28.58 -2.32
N SER A 166 -8.63 27.49 -2.71
CA SER A 166 -7.97 26.24 -3.08
C SER A 166 -7.22 26.39 -4.42
N THR A 167 -7.82 27.03 -5.42
CA THR A 167 -7.18 27.35 -6.71
C THR A 167 -5.97 28.27 -6.51
N ILE A 168 -6.15 29.38 -5.79
CA ILE A 168 -5.06 30.34 -5.52
C ILE A 168 -3.92 29.68 -4.73
N SER A 169 -4.26 28.88 -3.71
CA SER A 169 -3.29 28.14 -2.91
C SER A 169 -2.50 27.12 -3.76
N ALA A 170 -3.16 26.41 -4.67
CA ALA A 170 -2.49 25.47 -5.57
C ALA A 170 -1.55 26.17 -6.55
N ILE A 171 -1.97 27.30 -7.12
CA ILE A 171 -1.13 28.07 -8.03
C ILE A 171 0.07 28.66 -7.28
N ASN A 172 -0.12 29.26 -6.10
CA ASN A 172 0.96 29.80 -5.28
C ASN A 172 2.02 28.74 -4.94
N ARG A 173 1.60 27.50 -4.61
CA ARG A 173 2.52 26.37 -4.41
C ARG A 173 3.26 25.97 -5.68
N LEU A 174 2.58 25.98 -6.82
CA LEU A 174 3.17 25.65 -8.11
C LEU A 174 4.25 26.67 -8.50
N ILE A 175 3.97 27.97 -8.34
CA ILE A 175 4.89 29.06 -8.68
C ILE A 175 5.93 29.35 -7.59
N ASN A 176 5.76 28.78 -6.39
CA ASN A 176 6.55 29.08 -5.20
C ASN A 176 6.60 30.60 -4.91
N GLY A 177 5.43 31.24 -4.90
CA GLY A 177 5.30 32.69 -4.83
C GLY A 177 3.84 33.13 -4.76
N GLN A 178 3.60 34.44 -4.82
CA GLN A 178 2.26 35.00 -4.90
C GLN A 178 1.86 35.25 -6.35
N MET A 179 0.71 34.73 -6.72
CA MET A 179 0.17 34.85 -8.06
C MET A 179 -0.17 36.30 -8.42
N ASN A 180 0.19 36.72 -9.64
CA ASN A 180 -0.33 37.94 -10.25
C ASN A 180 -1.51 37.60 -11.17
N ASN A 181 -2.72 38.05 -10.83
CA ASN A 181 -3.94 37.76 -11.57
C ASN A 181 -4.32 38.83 -12.62
N GLN A 182 -3.50 39.87 -12.84
CA GLN A 182 -3.87 41.00 -13.69
C GLN A 182 -4.26 40.65 -15.13
N GLN A 183 -3.69 39.57 -15.70
CA GLN A 183 -4.00 39.12 -17.06
C GLN A 183 -4.88 37.87 -17.10
N ALA A 184 -5.29 37.36 -15.94
CA ALA A 184 -6.21 36.23 -15.87
C ALA A 184 -7.62 36.68 -16.27
N ARG A 185 -8.29 35.86 -17.08
CA ARG A 185 -9.71 35.99 -17.37
C ARG A 185 -10.49 35.39 -16.20
N MET A 186 -11.07 36.26 -15.39
CA MET A 186 -11.80 35.83 -14.19
C MET A 186 -13.08 35.07 -14.57
N VAL A 187 -13.33 33.97 -13.87
CA VAL A 187 -14.59 33.22 -13.91
C VAL A 187 -15.16 33.11 -12.50
N SER A 188 -16.48 33.00 -12.39
CA SER A 188 -17.20 33.06 -11.12
C SER A 188 -17.46 31.68 -10.50
N SER A 189 -17.19 30.60 -11.24
CA SER A 189 -17.44 29.22 -10.79
C SER A 189 -16.63 28.20 -11.59
N ASN A 190 -16.51 26.98 -11.05
CA ASN A 190 -15.89 25.86 -11.76
C ASN A 190 -16.65 25.48 -13.03
N SER A 191 -17.99 25.57 -13.04
CA SER A 191 -18.78 25.30 -14.25
C SER A 191 -18.50 26.33 -15.34
N GLU A 192 -18.30 27.61 -14.96
CA GLU A 192 -17.91 28.67 -15.88
C GLU A 192 -16.46 28.48 -16.38
N MET A 193 -15.55 28.03 -15.51
CA MET A 193 -14.18 27.62 -15.90
C MET A 193 -14.22 26.56 -17.00
N VAL A 194 -14.95 25.47 -16.77
CA VAL A 194 -15.06 24.37 -17.74
C VAL A 194 -15.64 24.86 -19.06
N ALA A 195 -16.74 25.63 -19.02
CA ALA A 195 -17.36 26.20 -20.21
C ALA A 195 -16.41 27.14 -20.96
N ALA A 196 -15.62 27.95 -20.25
CA ALA A 196 -14.64 28.83 -20.87
C ALA A 196 -13.56 28.04 -21.63
N ILE A 197 -13.01 26.99 -21.02
CA ILE A 197 -12.00 26.14 -21.67
C ILE A 197 -12.58 25.36 -22.85
N GLN A 198 -13.81 24.85 -22.75
CA GLN A 198 -14.47 24.17 -23.87
C GLN A 198 -14.64 25.06 -25.10
N ASN A 199 -14.81 26.36 -24.91
CA ASN A 199 -15.04 27.34 -25.98
C ASN A 199 -13.76 28.10 -26.41
N ASP A 200 -12.63 27.89 -25.74
CA ASP A 200 -11.36 28.55 -26.03
C ASP A 200 -10.26 27.51 -26.28
N VAL A 201 -9.91 27.33 -27.55
CA VAL A 201 -8.89 26.37 -28.01
C VAL A 201 -7.50 26.64 -27.39
N PHE A 202 -7.23 27.88 -26.97
CA PHE A 202 -5.98 28.28 -26.30
C PHE A 202 -6.12 28.47 -24.80
N GLY A 203 -7.29 28.12 -24.25
CA GLY A 203 -7.62 28.23 -22.84
C GLY A 203 -6.74 27.33 -21.96
N LEU A 204 -6.29 27.88 -20.84
CA LEU A 204 -5.74 27.15 -19.70
C LEU A 204 -6.49 27.56 -18.44
N GLY A 205 -6.96 26.57 -17.69
CA GLY A 205 -7.63 26.75 -16.41
C GLY A 205 -7.17 25.72 -15.40
N PHE A 206 -7.68 25.83 -14.17
CA PHE A 206 -7.46 24.84 -13.12
C PHE A 206 -8.80 24.33 -12.61
N CYS A 207 -8.95 23.02 -12.56
CA CYS A 207 -10.19 22.34 -12.14
C CYS A 207 -9.87 21.20 -11.17
N ARG A 208 -10.89 20.68 -10.49
CA ARG A 208 -10.84 19.39 -9.79
C ARG A 208 -11.34 18.29 -10.71
N ILE A 209 -11.04 17.03 -10.38
CA ILE A 209 -11.43 15.88 -11.22
C ILE A 209 -12.95 15.82 -11.43
N ASN A 210 -13.74 16.08 -10.39
CA ASN A 210 -15.21 16.04 -10.46
C ASN A 210 -15.80 17.14 -11.36
N ASP A 211 -15.06 18.22 -11.62
CA ASP A 211 -15.51 19.28 -12.52
C ASP A 211 -15.36 18.87 -14.00
N ILE A 212 -14.49 17.91 -14.30
CA ILE A 212 -14.08 17.56 -15.69
C ILE A 212 -14.41 16.13 -16.11
N VAL A 213 -15.18 15.41 -15.29
CA VAL A 213 -15.61 14.02 -15.56
C VAL A 213 -17.12 13.99 -15.83
N ASN A 214 -17.51 13.24 -16.85
CA ASN A 214 -18.90 12.96 -17.15
C ASN A 214 -19.47 11.98 -16.11
N THR A 215 -20.56 12.38 -15.45
CA THR A 215 -21.19 11.59 -14.39
C THR A 215 -21.82 10.28 -14.89
N THR A 216 -22.11 10.18 -16.19
CA THR A 216 -22.81 9.02 -16.78
C THR A 216 -21.86 7.89 -17.17
N ASP A 217 -20.80 8.19 -17.90
CA ASP A 217 -19.87 7.19 -18.46
C ASP A 217 -18.45 7.27 -17.87
N GLN A 218 -18.21 8.21 -16.94
CA GLN A 218 -16.93 8.42 -16.27
C GLN A 218 -15.78 8.73 -17.24
N SER A 219 -16.07 9.31 -18.41
CA SER A 219 -15.06 9.86 -19.32
C SER A 219 -14.70 11.30 -18.96
N TRP A 220 -13.63 11.85 -19.54
CA TRP A 220 -13.44 13.30 -19.56
C TRP A 220 -14.62 13.98 -20.27
N LEU A 221 -14.95 15.21 -19.87
CA LEU A 221 -15.92 16.04 -20.59
C LEU A 221 -15.46 16.33 -22.02
N GLU A 222 -16.42 16.53 -22.93
CA GLU A 222 -16.12 16.89 -24.32
C GLU A 222 -15.31 18.19 -24.38
N ASN A 223 -14.37 18.25 -25.32
CA ASN A 223 -13.46 19.38 -25.53
C ASN A 223 -12.54 19.72 -24.34
N ILE A 224 -12.48 18.87 -23.32
CA ILE A 224 -11.59 19.03 -22.17
C ILE A 224 -10.47 17.99 -22.22
N SER A 225 -9.25 18.43 -21.93
CA SER A 225 -8.10 17.55 -21.69
C SER A 225 -7.28 18.06 -20.52
N ILE A 226 -6.73 17.16 -19.72
CA ILE A 226 -5.68 17.51 -18.77
C ILE A 226 -4.44 17.96 -19.54
N LEU A 227 -3.77 19.01 -19.08
CA LEU A 227 -2.46 19.41 -19.57
C LEU A 227 -1.42 18.36 -19.14
N PRO A 228 -0.80 17.61 -20.07
CA PRO A 228 0.19 16.59 -19.71
C PRO A 228 1.45 17.23 -19.14
N ILE A 229 1.94 16.73 -18.00
CA ILE A 229 3.08 17.32 -17.29
C ILE A 229 4.28 16.37 -17.37
N ASP A 230 5.40 16.89 -17.87
CA ASP A 230 6.73 16.32 -17.71
C ASP A 230 7.23 16.68 -16.30
N LYS A 231 7.19 15.70 -15.41
CA LYS A 231 7.52 15.89 -13.99
C LYS A 231 9.00 15.69 -13.73
N ASN A 232 9.66 14.79 -14.46
CA ASN A 232 11.07 14.48 -14.31
C ASN A 232 11.99 15.40 -15.15
N ASN A 233 11.41 16.29 -15.95
CA ASN A 233 12.05 17.30 -16.80
C ASN A 233 12.92 16.69 -17.91
N ASN A 234 12.62 15.48 -18.38
CA ASN A 234 13.38 14.81 -19.44
C ASN A 234 12.96 15.24 -20.86
N GLY A 235 11.93 16.08 -20.99
CA GLY A 235 11.38 16.57 -22.24
C GLY A 235 10.53 15.56 -23.01
N LYS A 236 10.10 14.48 -22.35
CA LYS A 236 9.31 13.39 -22.94
C LYS A 236 8.28 12.88 -21.95
N LEU A 237 7.03 12.80 -22.38
CA LEU A 237 5.98 12.14 -21.61
C LEU A 237 6.15 10.61 -21.67
N ASP A 238 6.92 10.06 -20.73
CA ASP A 238 7.23 8.63 -20.68
C ASP A 238 6.13 7.80 -19.99
N TYR A 239 6.31 6.48 -19.89
CA TYR A 239 5.32 5.57 -19.28
C TYR A 239 5.03 5.87 -17.80
N PHE A 240 5.95 6.52 -17.07
CA PHE A 240 5.71 6.94 -15.70
C PHE A 240 4.83 8.20 -15.62
N GLU A 241 4.68 8.93 -16.72
CA GLU A 241 3.98 10.22 -16.80
C GLU A 241 2.74 10.19 -17.69
N ASN A 242 2.62 9.20 -18.59
CA ASN A 242 1.49 9.06 -19.49
C ASN A 242 0.30 8.34 -18.83
N PHE A 243 -0.43 9.05 -17.97
CA PHE A 243 -1.59 8.55 -17.24
C PHE A 243 -2.85 9.43 -17.39
N TYR A 244 -2.88 10.30 -18.42
CA TYR A 244 -3.93 11.31 -18.62
C TYR A 244 -5.11 10.83 -19.49
N LEU A 245 -5.06 9.59 -19.99
CA LEU A 245 -6.01 9.09 -21.00
C LEU A 245 -7.44 8.93 -20.47
N ASN A 246 -7.60 8.55 -19.20
CA ASN A 246 -8.90 8.36 -18.59
C ASN A 246 -8.89 8.75 -17.11
N PRO A 247 -10.06 9.09 -16.51
CA PRO A 247 -10.14 9.54 -15.13
C PRO A 247 -9.63 8.53 -14.09
N ASN A 248 -9.86 7.23 -14.30
CA ASN A 248 -9.45 6.18 -13.36
C ASN A 248 -7.93 6.02 -13.29
N GLU A 249 -7.27 6.04 -14.44
CA GLU A 249 -5.82 5.97 -14.53
C GLU A 249 -5.16 7.22 -13.93
N PHE A 250 -5.73 8.40 -14.21
CA PHE A 250 -5.28 9.66 -13.63
C PHE A 250 -5.41 9.65 -12.10
N ALA A 251 -6.57 9.28 -11.57
CA ALA A 251 -6.80 9.17 -10.13
C ALA A 251 -5.81 8.21 -9.47
N ARG A 252 -5.55 7.05 -10.09
CA ARG A 252 -4.54 6.10 -9.63
C ARG A 252 -3.13 6.69 -9.65
N ALA A 253 -2.77 7.44 -10.69
CA ALA A 253 -1.46 8.07 -10.81
C ALA A 253 -1.22 9.17 -9.78
N VAL A 254 -2.24 9.96 -9.46
CA VAL A 254 -2.21 10.88 -8.31
C VAL A 254 -1.94 10.11 -7.04
N TRP A 255 -2.63 8.98 -6.85
CA TRP A 255 -2.47 8.13 -5.66
C TRP A 255 -1.05 7.55 -5.50
N ILE A 256 -0.48 6.92 -6.53
CA ILE A 256 0.90 6.38 -6.47
C ILE A 256 1.99 7.45 -6.54
N GLY A 257 1.62 8.73 -6.44
CA GLY A 257 2.56 9.85 -6.40
C GLY A 257 3.27 10.10 -7.73
N LYS A 258 2.69 9.66 -8.85
CA LYS A 258 3.17 9.99 -10.20
C LYS A 258 2.84 11.44 -10.58
N TYR A 259 1.70 11.98 -10.15
CA TYR A 259 1.35 13.40 -10.37
C TYR A 259 2.21 14.37 -9.54
N PRO A 260 2.40 15.65 -9.95
CA PRO A 260 3.20 16.63 -9.21
C PRO A 260 2.62 16.95 -7.83
N LYS A 261 3.45 16.84 -6.79
CA LYS A 261 3.03 17.08 -5.39
C LYS A 261 2.62 18.53 -5.13
N THR A 262 3.13 19.50 -5.90
CA THR A 262 2.76 20.92 -5.77
C THR A 262 1.27 21.17 -6.03
N LEU A 263 0.67 20.33 -6.88
CA LEU A 263 -0.74 20.37 -7.28
C LEU A 263 -1.64 19.43 -6.45
N VAL A 264 -1.09 18.79 -5.41
CA VAL A 264 -1.83 17.91 -4.50
C VAL A 264 -1.68 18.42 -3.09
N LYS A 265 -2.80 18.72 -2.43
CA LYS A 265 -2.84 19.12 -1.02
C LYS A 265 -3.50 18.01 -0.22
N ASN A 266 -2.81 17.48 0.79
CA ASN A 266 -3.40 16.48 1.67
C ASN A 266 -4.32 17.12 2.71
N PHE A 267 -5.35 16.39 3.08
CA PHE A 267 -6.16 16.66 4.26
C PHE A 267 -5.82 15.65 5.34
N TYR A 268 -5.60 16.16 6.54
CA TYR A 268 -5.25 15.38 7.71
C TYR A 268 -6.33 15.50 8.76
N VAL A 269 -6.53 14.44 9.52
CA VAL A 269 -6.94 14.56 10.91
C VAL A 269 -5.69 14.43 11.78
N VAL A 270 -5.53 15.35 12.73
CA VAL A 270 -4.43 15.37 13.69
C VAL A 270 -4.97 15.47 15.11
N ALA A 271 -4.22 14.91 16.05
CA ALA A 271 -4.50 14.96 17.48
C ALA A 271 -3.20 14.84 18.28
N GLU A 272 -3.21 15.28 19.54
CA GLU A 272 -2.05 15.13 20.43
C GLU A 272 -1.69 13.65 20.62
N LYS A 273 -2.70 12.78 20.75
CA LYS A 273 -2.59 11.33 20.93
C LYS A 273 -3.58 10.61 20.02
N SER A 274 -3.34 9.31 19.79
CA SER A 274 -4.32 8.47 19.08
C SER A 274 -5.67 8.51 19.79
N PRO A 275 -6.80 8.62 19.06
CA PRO A 275 -8.14 8.61 19.62
C PRO A 275 -8.33 7.49 20.64
N GLY A 276 -8.76 7.86 21.84
CA GLY A 276 -8.80 6.93 22.98
C GLY A 276 -10.20 6.52 23.41
N ASN A 277 -11.23 7.30 23.04
CA ASN A 277 -12.62 7.02 23.39
C ASN A 277 -13.40 6.45 22.20
N ASP A 278 -14.47 5.70 22.51
CA ASP A 278 -15.28 4.99 21.53
C ASP A 278 -15.96 5.95 20.52
N SER A 279 -16.34 7.15 20.98
CA SER A 279 -17.03 8.16 20.17
C SER A 279 -16.13 8.77 19.09
N GLU A 280 -14.89 9.17 19.44
CA GLU A 280 -13.90 9.69 18.50
C GLU A 280 -13.52 8.62 17.49
N THR A 281 -13.28 7.40 17.99
CA THR A 281 -12.92 6.25 17.15
C THR A 281 -14.04 5.93 16.16
N ALA A 282 -15.29 5.83 16.62
CA ALA A 282 -16.43 5.54 15.76
C ALA A 282 -16.66 6.64 14.71
N PHE A 283 -16.54 7.92 15.11
CA PHE A 283 -16.66 9.05 14.18
C PHE A 283 -15.58 9.01 13.09
N LEU A 284 -14.31 8.78 13.47
CA LEU A 284 -13.21 8.73 12.51
C LEU A 284 -13.29 7.53 11.56
N LYS A 285 -13.71 6.36 12.07
CA LYS A 285 -13.98 5.19 11.22
C LYS A 285 -15.05 5.51 10.18
N TRP A 286 -16.13 6.16 10.61
CA TRP A 286 -17.19 6.60 9.70
C TRP A 286 -16.68 7.64 8.69
N VAL A 287 -15.87 8.62 9.10
CA VAL A 287 -15.27 9.60 8.19
C VAL A 287 -14.39 8.95 7.11
N VAL A 288 -13.59 7.94 7.49
CA VAL A 288 -12.70 7.22 6.57
C VAL A 288 -13.45 6.26 5.65
N ASP A 289 -14.64 5.83 6.06
CA ASP A 289 -15.49 4.91 5.28
C ASP A 289 -16.62 5.68 4.57
N ASP A 290 -17.80 5.73 5.16
CA ASP A 290 -19.01 6.36 4.62
C ASP A 290 -18.84 7.85 4.35
N GLY A 291 -18.15 8.59 5.23
CA GLY A 291 -17.99 10.04 5.15
C GLY A 291 -17.23 10.49 3.90
N GLN A 292 -16.44 9.62 3.27
CA GLN A 292 -15.70 9.95 2.05
C GLN A 292 -16.60 10.45 0.93
N ARG A 293 -17.85 9.95 0.83
CA ARG A 293 -18.81 10.42 -0.19
C ARG A 293 -19.11 11.91 -0.09
N LEU A 294 -19.11 12.47 1.13
CA LEU A 294 -19.30 13.90 1.36
C LEU A 294 -18.05 14.69 0.98
N LEU A 295 -16.86 14.09 1.15
CA LEU A 295 -15.62 14.67 0.65
C LEU A 295 -15.67 14.82 -0.88
N ALA A 296 -16.07 13.76 -1.59
CA ALA A 296 -16.28 13.79 -3.04
C ALA A 296 -17.35 14.82 -3.47
N ALA A 297 -18.46 14.89 -2.74
CA ALA A 297 -19.54 15.85 -3.02
C ALA A 297 -19.10 17.32 -2.86
N ASN A 298 -18.09 17.58 -2.03
CA ASN A 298 -17.46 18.91 -1.89
C ASN A 298 -16.31 19.14 -2.90
N GLY A 299 -16.16 18.26 -3.90
CA GLY A 299 -15.21 18.40 -5.00
C GLY A 299 -13.81 17.84 -4.71
N PHE A 300 -13.58 17.29 -3.52
CA PHE A 300 -12.29 16.74 -3.11
C PHE A 300 -12.14 15.27 -3.53
N THR A 301 -10.91 14.75 -3.43
CA THR A 301 -10.56 13.37 -3.79
C THR A 301 -10.59 12.46 -2.55
N GLU A 302 -11.35 11.38 -2.64
CA GLU A 302 -11.45 10.34 -1.62
C GLU A 302 -10.15 9.54 -1.46
N LEU A 303 -10.01 8.90 -0.30
CA LEU A 303 -8.99 7.88 -0.09
C LEU A 303 -9.27 6.63 -0.94
N VAL A 304 -8.24 6.08 -1.57
CA VAL A 304 -8.33 4.75 -2.19
C VAL A 304 -8.35 3.66 -1.11
N SER A 305 -8.77 2.44 -1.47
CA SER A 305 -8.93 1.33 -0.53
C SER A 305 -7.72 1.05 0.38
N SER A 306 -6.50 1.13 -0.15
CA SER A 306 -5.28 0.92 0.67
C SER A 306 -5.02 2.05 1.67
N GLU A 307 -5.36 3.30 1.33
CA GLU A 307 -5.26 4.42 2.27
C GLU A 307 -6.37 4.37 3.31
N LYS A 308 -7.59 3.97 2.93
CA LYS A 308 -8.67 3.69 3.87
C LYS A 308 -8.25 2.64 4.89
N LEU A 309 -7.65 1.53 4.44
CA LEU A 309 -7.13 0.48 5.32
C LEU A 309 -6.02 1.00 6.24
N ALA A 310 -5.04 1.75 5.71
CA ALA A 310 -3.97 2.31 6.52
C ALA A 310 -4.46 3.37 7.54
N ALA A 311 -5.45 4.17 7.16
CA ALA A 311 -6.12 5.11 8.06
C ALA A 311 -6.90 4.36 9.15
N MET A 312 -7.64 3.32 8.77
CA MET A 312 -8.40 2.46 9.67
C MET A 312 -7.50 1.75 10.69
N ASP A 313 -6.35 1.22 10.24
CA ASP A 313 -5.35 0.60 11.10
C ASP A 313 -4.77 1.59 12.13
N LYS A 314 -4.39 2.79 11.69
CA LYS A 314 -3.93 3.86 12.57
C LYS A 314 -4.98 4.34 13.58
N ILE A 315 -6.26 4.33 13.21
CA ILE A 315 -7.38 4.65 14.10
C ILE A 315 -7.65 3.50 15.08
N ASN A 316 -7.43 2.25 14.66
CA ASN A 316 -7.67 1.05 15.46
C ASN A 316 -6.58 0.74 16.48
N HIS A 317 -5.38 1.30 16.35
CA HIS A 317 -4.31 1.04 17.29
C HIS A 317 -4.67 1.59 18.69
N GLU A 318 -5.18 0.70 19.53
CA GLU A 318 -5.23 0.85 20.98
C GLU A 318 -3.85 1.31 21.46
N ASN A 319 -3.83 2.37 22.23
CA ASN A 319 -2.63 2.72 22.98
C ASN A 319 -2.24 1.51 23.85
N LEU A 320 -1.14 0.85 23.51
CA LEU A 320 -0.40 -0.05 24.41
C LEU A 320 0.21 0.78 25.55
N TYR A 321 -0.63 1.40 26.38
CA TYR A 321 -0.22 1.75 27.73
C TYR A 321 -0.22 0.44 28.50
N LEU A 322 0.98 -0.08 28.77
CA LEU A 322 1.16 -1.02 29.87
C LEU A 322 0.73 -0.29 31.14
N GLU A 323 -0.53 -0.42 31.53
CA GLU A 323 -0.91 -0.25 32.92
C GLU A 323 -0.01 -1.20 33.71
N THR A 324 0.80 -0.63 34.60
CA THR A 324 1.62 -1.41 35.51
C THR A 324 0.69 -2.15 36.45
N ALA A 325 0.28 -3.35 36.06
CA ALA A 325 -0.53 -4.23 36.88
C ALA A 325 0.21 -4.47 38.20
N ASN A 326 -0.42 -4.06 39.30
CA ASN A 326 0.10 -4.16 40.66
C ASN A 326 0.68 -5.56 40.94
N ALA A 327 1.93 -5.58 41.41
CA ALA A 327 2.76 -6.77 41.57
C ALA A 327 2.30 -7.76 42.67
N GLU A 328 1.19 -7.52 43.35
CA GLU A 328 0.82 -8.28 44.55
C GLU A 328 0.00 -9.57 44.27
N ASN A 329 -0.66 -9.70 43.12
CA ASN A 329 -1.54 -10.86 42.86
C ASN A 329 -0.91 -12.03 42.08
N TYR A 330 0.37 -11.96 41.69
CA TYR A 330 0.99 -12.98 40.84
C TYR A 330 1.73 -14.10 41.58
N ALA A 331 1.87 -14.03 42.92
CA ALA A 331 2.61 -15.05 43.67
C ALA A 331 1.92 -16.42 43.61
N LEU A 332 0.61 -16.46 43.85
CA LEU A 332 -0.18 -17.70 43.80
C LEU A 332 -0.23 -18.26 42.37
N LEU A 333 -0.42 -17.39 41.38
CA LEU A 333 -0.48 -17.78 39.96
C LEU A 333 0.85 -18.36 39.47
N LYS A 334 1.99 -17.78 39.90
CA LYS A 334 3.33 -18.31 39.60
C LYS A 334 3.54 -19.70 40.20
N ILE A 335 3.08 -19.93 41.44
CA ILE A 335 3.16 -21.25 42.09
C ILE A 335 2.30 -22.27 41.35
N ILE A 336 1.08 -21.90 40.95
CA ILE A 336 0.17 -22.77 40.17
C ILE A 336 0.79 -23.10 38.81
N MET A 337 1.34 -22.11 38.09
CA MET A 337 2.03 -22.34 36.82
C MET A 337 3.25 -23.25 36.98
N LEU A 338 4.02 -23.09 38.05
CA LEU A 338 5.18 -23.94 38.32
C LEU A 338 4.77 -25.41 38.56
N LEU A 339 3.67 -25.64 39.30
CA LEU A 339 3.12 -26.98 39.54
C LEU A 339 2.58 -27.62 38.26
N ILE A 340 1.92 -26.83 37.40
CA ILE A 340 1.45 -27.30 36.08
C ILE A 340 2.66 -27.71 35.21
N ILE A 341 3.69 -26.89 35.14
CA ILE A 341 4.93 -27.19 34.38
C ILE A 341 5.60 -28.45 34.94
N LEU A 342 5.70 -28.59 36.27
CA LEU A 342 6.31 -29.75 36.90
C LEU A 342 5.52 -31.03 36.63
N SER A 343 4.18 -30.97 36.71
CA SER A 343 3.33 -32.11 36.36
C SER A 343 3.43 -32.49 34.87
N GLY A 344 3.55 -31.49 33.98
CA GLY A 344 3.79 -31.70 32.55
C GLY A 344 5.14 -32.37 32.26
N LEU A 345 6.20 -31.99 32.97
CA LEU A 345 7.53 -32.61 32.86
C LEU A 345 7.53 -34.05 33.36
N VAL A 346 6.81 -34.36 34.45
CA VAL A 346 6.65 -35.74 34.94
C VAL A 346 5.87 -36.59 33.94
N ALA A 347 4.78 -36.05 33.38
CA ALA A 347 4.01 -36.73 32.35
C ALA A 347 4.85 -36.96 31.08
N LEU A 348 5.67 -35.98 30.68
CA LEU A 348 6.60 -36.09 29.56
C LEU A 348 7.69 -37.14 29.82
N GLY A 349 8.22 -37.21 31.04
CA GLY A 349 9.17 -38.26 31.44
C GLY A 349 8.57 -39.66 31.36
N ILE A 350 7.32 -39.83 31.81
CA ILE A 350 6.58 -41.09 31.71
C ILE A 350 6.29 -41.43 30.23
N LEU A 351 5.95 -40.43 29.42
CA LEU A 351 5.72 -40.57 27.99
C LEU A 351 7.01 -41.01 27.27
N ILE A 352 8.14 -40.35 27.53
CA ILE A 352 9.45 -40.71 26.95
C ILE A 352 9.88 -42.12 27.40
N TYR A 353 9.65 -42.49 28.66
CA TYR A 353 9.92 -43.84 29.15
C TYR A 353 9.07 -44.91 28.42
N ASN A 354 7.80 -44.62 28.17
CA ASN A 354 6.91 -45.50 27.41
C ASN A 354 7.23 -45.55 25.91
N ILE A 355 7.72 -44.45 25.32
CA ILE A 355 8.13 -44.39 23.91
C ILE A 355 9.48 -45.12 23.71
N THR A 356 10.43 -44.95 24.62
CA THR A 356 11.76 -45.61 24.53
C THR A 356 11.73 -47.12 24.79
N THR A 357 10.65 -47.63 25.41
CA THR A 357 10.45 -49.08 25.63
C THR A 357 9.64 -49.77 24.53
N MET A 358 9.18 -49.03 23.51
CA MET A 358 8.60 -49.60 22.29
C MET A 358 9.63 -49.55 21.17
N LYS A 359 10.19 -50.72 20.82
CA LYS A 359 11.02 -50.89 19.62
C LYS A 359 10.17 -50.85 18.35
N ASP A 360 10.76 -50.17 17.38
CA ASP A 360 10.58 -50.22 15.93
C ASP A 360 9.38 -49.54 15.24
N HIS A 361 9.81 -48.68 14.31
CA HIS A 361 9.16 -48.10 13.14
C HIS A 361 7.87 -47.29 13.32
N SER A 362 7.97 -45.96 13.15
CA SER A 362 7.27 -45.23 12.08
C SER A 362 7.67 -43.75 12.02
N ALA A 363 7.76 -43.25 10.79
CA ALA A 363 8.25 -41.93 10.40
C ALA A 363 7.41 -40.75 10.94
N LEU A 364 8.06 -39.60 11.05
CA LEU A 364 7.45 -38.30 11.33
C LEU A 364 6.31 -38.02 10.34
N ILE A 365 5.08 -37.99 10.84
CA ILE A 365 3.95 -37.36 10.15
C ILE A 365 4.18 -35.85 10.25
N ILE A 366 4.82 -35.29 9.23
CA ILE A 366 4.69 -33.87 8.92
C ILE A 366 3.33 -33.72 8.25
N ASN A 367 2.42 -32.96 8.86
CA ASN A 367 1.20 -32.53 8.20
C ASN A 367 1.59 -31.77 6.94
N LYS A 368 1.52 -32.45 5.79
CA LYS A 368 1.62 -31.85 4.46
C LYS A 368 0.40 -30.94 4.30
N PRO A 369 0.55 -29.60 4.18
CA PRO A 369 -0.57 -28.79 3.74
C PRO A 369 -0.94 -29.27 2.33
N ASP A 370 -2.24 -29.46 2.15
CA ASP A 370 -2.87 -29.97 0.94
C ASP A 370 -2.48 -29.09 -0.27
N HIS A 371 -1.70 -29.62 -1.22
CA HIS A 371 -1.28 -28.91 -2.43
C HIS A 371 -2.36 -28.92 -3.54
N THR A 372 -3.64 -29.02 -3.18
CA THR A 372 -4.74 -29.27 -4.13
C THR A 372 -5.66 -28.08 -4.42
N THR A 373 -5.39 -26.88 -3.89
CA THR A 373 -5.88 -25.67 -4.54
C THR A 373 -4.93 -25.33 -5.69
N GLY A 374 -5.37 -25.62 -6.92
CA GLY A 374 -4.63 -25.35 -8.15
C GLY A 374 -4.42 -23.86 -8.44
N THR A 375 -4.57 -22.99 -7.46
CA THR A 375 -4.62 -21.53 -7.61
C THR A 375 -3.67 -20.80 -6.64
N ILE A 376 -3.05 -19.74 -7.13
CA ILE A 376 -2.14 -18.85 -6.42
C ILE A 376 -2.98 -17.78 -5.72
N THR A 377 -3.08 -17.90 -4.40
CA THR A 377 -3.72 -16.91 -3.52
C THR A 377 -2.78 -16.53 -2.39
N GLU A 378 -2.95 -15.34 -1.81
CA GLU A 378 -2.11 -14.86 -0.71
C GLU A 378 -2.12 -15.82 0.49
N ARG A 379 -3.26 -16.45 0.79
CA ARG A 379 -3.37 -17.45 1.87
C ARG A 379 -2.80 -18.82 1.49
N GLY A 380 -2.76 -19.16 0.21
CA GLY A 380 -2.24 -20.43 -0.30
C GLY A 380 -0.71 -20.50 -0.38
N LEU A 381 -0.02 -19.38 -0.24
CA LEU A 381 1.45 -19.31 -0.24
C LEU A 381 2.02 -19.68 1.14
N ASN A 382 2.97 -20.61 1.13
CA ASN A 382 3.71 -21.00 2.31
C ASN A 382 4.80 -19.97 2.59
N LEU A 383 4.78 -19.37 3.78
CA LEU A 383 5.77 -18.39 4.24
C LEU A 383 6.14 -18.74 5.68
N PRO A 384 7.13 -19.63 5.89
CA PRO A 384 7.55 -20.03 7.22
C PRO A 384 8.02 -18.84 8.06
N ASP A 385 7.71 -18.87 9.35
CA ASP A 385 8.23 -17.89 10.30
C ASP A 385 9.75 -18.10 10.50
N GLY A 386 10.43 -17.02 10.88
CA GLY A 386 11.89 -17.04 11.10
C GLY A 386 12.74 -16.86 9.84
N LEU A 387 12.12 -16.68 8.67
CA LEU A 387 12.77 -16.25 7.43
C LEU A 387 12.58 -14.75 7.18
N TYR A 388 13.57 -14.16 6.51
CA TYR A 388 13.47 -12.83 5.95
C TYR A 388 13.40 -12.91 4.43
N PHE A 389 12.45 -12.21 3.83
CA PHE A 389 12.15 -12.24 2.41
C PHE A 389 12.51 -10.91 1.73
N ASP A 390 13.02 -10.98 0.50
CA ASP A 390 13.29 -9.84 -0.36
C ASP A 390 12.22 -9.74 -1.46
N LYS A 391 11.97 -8.52 -1.94
CA LYS A 391 11.11 -8.23 -3.09
C LYS A 391 11.57 -8.91 -4.39
N THR A 392 12.79 -9.43 -4.45
CA THR A 392 13.31 -10.25 -5.55
C THR A 392 12.87 -11.72 -5.50
N HIS A 393 11.90 -12.08 -4.64
CA HIS A 393 11.41 -13.44 -4.43
C HIS A 393 12.47 -14.41 -3.91
N THR A 394 13.33 -13.89 -3.03
CA THR A 394 14.36 -14.65 -2.36
C THR A 394 14.18 -14.56 -0.85
N TRP A 395 14.67 -15.56 -0.14
CA TRP A 395 14.66 -15.57 1.32
C TRP A 395 16.07 -15.73 1.88
N VAL A 396 16.26 -15.28 3.12
CA VAL A 396 17.47 -15.48 3.90
C VAL A 396 17.13 -16.07 5.27
N PHE A 397 17.97 -16.99 5.73
CA PHE A 397 17.93 -17.57 7.07
C PHE A 397 19.30 -17.41 7.73
N MET A 398 19.34 -16.85 8.93
CA MET A 398 20.58 -16.64 9.69
C MET A 398 20.94 -17.91 10.47
N GLU A 399 22.11 -18.46 10.18
CA GLU A 399 22.69 -19.56 10.95
C GLU A 399 23.38 -19.05 12.22
N LYS A 400 23.59 -19.95 13.18
CA LYS A 400 24.17 -19.61 14.48
C LYS A 400 25.60 -19.06 14.41
N ASP A 401 26.32 -19.40 13.35
CA ASP A 401 27.71 -18.98 13.12
C ASP A 401 27.82 -17.63 12.39
N GLY A 402 26.68 -16.98 12.08
CA GLY A 402 26.62 -15.70 11.39
C GLY A 402 26.67 -15.79 9.87
N THR A 403 26.70 -17.01 9.30
CA THR A 403 26.43 -17.21 7.88
C THR A 403 24.93 -17.21 7.61
N VAL A 404 24.54 -17.01 6.35
CA VAL A 404 23.14 -16.98 5.95
C VAL A 404 22.89 -17.95 4.80
N LYS A 405 21.86 -18.77 4.93
CA LYS A 405 21.32 -19.54 3.80
C LYS A 405 20.41 -18.64 2.98
N VAL A 406 20.48 -18.78 1.66
CA VAL A 406 19.60 -18.06 0.73
C VAL A 406 18.92 -19.02 -0.23
N GLY A 407 17.68 -18.71 -0.63
CA GLY A 407 16.90 -19.52 -1.57
C GLY A 407 15.81 -18.71 -2.28
N ILE A 408 14.98 -19.40 -3.06
CA ILE A 408 13.82 -18.83 -3.78
C ILE A 408 12.55 -19.12 -2.99
N ASP A 409 11.62 -18.16 -2.98
CA ASP A 409 10.36 -18.30 -2.25
C ASP A 409 9.31 -19.18 -2.94
N ASP A 410 8.24 -19.49 -2.21
CA ASP A 410 7.13 -20.31 -2.70
C ASP A 410 6.34 -19.61 -3.82
N PHE A 411 6.35 -18.29 -3.90
CA PHE A 411 5.62 -17.54 -4.93
C PHE A 411 6.26 -17.74 -6.30
N LEU A 412 7.55 -17.48 -6.44
CA LEU A 412 8.22 -17.54 -7.74
C LEU A 412 8.26 -18.96 -8.31
N GLN A 413 8.50 -19.95 -7.46
CA GLN A 413 8.54 -21.35 -7.87
C GLN A 413 7.16 -21.84 -8.35
N ARG A 414 6.06 -21.39 -7.70
CA ARG A 414 4.69 -21.74 -8.11
C ARG A 414 4.27 -21.10 -9.40
N ILE A 415 4.86 -19.98 -9.81
CA ILE A 415 4.49 -19.30 -11.06
C ILE A 415 5.19 -19.94 -12.25
N THR A 416 6.48 -20.23 -12.08
CA THR A 416 7.37 -20.70 -13.15
C THR A 416 7.17 -22.18 -13.47
N GLY A 417 7.01 -23.02 -12.46
CA GLY A 417 6.97 -24.47 -12.61
C GLY A 417 8.35 -25.12 -12.46
N PRO A 418 8.45 -26.44 -12.68
CA PRO A 418 9.64 -27.24 -12.36
C PRO A 418 10.84 -26.84 -13.22
N TYR A 419 11.95 -26.49 -12.55
CA TYR A 419 13.20 -26.17 -13.25
C TYR A 419 13.92 -27.43 -13.75
N THR A 420 14.58 -27.30 -14.90
CA THR A 420 15.35 -28.39 -15.56
C THR A 420 16.85 -28.23 -15.42
N ARG A 421 17.34 -27.01 -15.16
CA ARG A 421 18.76 -26.73 -14.94
C ARG A 421 18.92 -25.40 -14.19
N VAL A 422 20.05 -25.25 -13.50
CA VAL A 422 20.47 -23.99 -12.89
C VAL A 422 21.86 -23.58 -13.38
N LYS A 423 22.15 -22.28 -13.34
CA LYS A 423 23.51 -21.74 -13.42
C LYS A 423 23.82 -21.02 -12.13
N MET A 424 24.88 -21.44 -11.46
CA MET A 424 25.29 -20.96 -10.15
C MET A 424 26.74 -20.45 -10.20
N LYS A 425 27.06 -19.53 -9.29
CA LYS A 425 28.41 -19.06 -9.00
C LYS A 425 29.15 -20.08 -8.14
N ASN A 426 30.48 -20.00 -8.11
CA ASN A 426 31.30 -20.94 -7.35
C ASN A 426 31.51 -20.49 -5.89
N PRO A 427 31.79 -21.41 -4.97
CA PRO A 427 32.28 -21.07 -3.64
C PRO A 427 33.50 -20.15 -3.71
N GLY A 428 33.54 -19.14 -2.84
CA GLY A 428 34.61 -18.16 -2.77
C GLY A 428 34.38 -16.88 -3.56
N GLU A 429 33.42 -16.86 -4.49
CA GLU A 429 33.02 -15.64 -5.20
C GLU A 429 32.27 -14.66 -4.29
N SER A 430 32.36 -13.37 -4.60
CA SER A 430 31.58 -12.33 -3.95
C SER A 430 30.30 -12.06 -4.73
N LEU A 431 29.23 -11.75 -3.99
CA LEU A 431 27.93 -11.41 -4.51
C LEU A 431 27.49 -10.08 -3.89
N LYS A 432 26.99 -9.15 -4.70
CA LYS A 432 26.38 -7.90 -4.20
C LYS A 432 24.87 -8.06 -4.14
N LYS A 433 24.22 -7.37 -3.18
CA LYS A 433 22.77 -7.22 -3.19
C LYS A 433 22.30 -6.73 -4.57
N ASN A 434 21.21 -7.29 -5.07
CA ASN A 434 20.63 -7.03 -6.39
C ASN A 434 21.50 -7.48 -7.58
N GLU A 435 22.58 -8.22 -7.36
CA GLU A 435 23.31 -8.94 -8.43
C GLU A 435 22.62 -10.28 -8.73
N ALA A 436 22.82 -10.84 -9.93
CA ALA A 436 22.31 -12.16 -10.27
C ALA A 436 22.84 -13.24 -9.30
N LEU A 437 21.92 -13.84 -8.55
CA LEU A 437 22.14 -14.93 -7.60
C LEU A 437 22.25 -16.27 -8.36
N ILE A 438 21.26 -16.55 -9.20
CA ILE A 438 21.11 -17.81 -9.92
C ILE A 438 20.35 -17.55 -11.23
N THR A 439 20.70 -18.30 -12.29
CA THR A 439 19.85 -18.39 -13.49
C THR A 439 19.12 -19.72 -13.47
N LEU A 440 17.80 -19.67 -13.45
CA LEU A 440 16.90 -20.82 -13.51
C LEU A 440 16.55 -21.10 -14.97
N ILE A 441 16.52 -22.37 -15.36
CA ILE A 441 16.33 -22.78 -16.74
C ILE A 441 15.27 -23.88 -16.83
N GLN A 442 14.29 -23.67 -17.71
CA GLN A 442 13.21 -24.61 -17.97
C GLN A 442 13.00 -24.73 -19.47
N GLU A 443 13.33 -25.89 -20.05
CA GLU A 443 13.07 -26.20 -21.47
C GLU A 443 13.55 -25.10 -22.46
N GLY A 444 14.70 -24.48 -22.17
CA GLY A 444 15.29 -23.40 -22.98
C GLY A 444 14.88 -21.97 -22.57
N LYS A 445 13.88 -21.83 -21.69
CA LYS A 445 13.49 -20.56 -21.05
C LYS A 445 14.43 -20.26 -19.89
N GLN A 446 14.77 -18.99 -19.67
CA GLN A 446 15.72 -18.59 -18.62
C GLN A 446 15.14 -17.47 -17.76
N LEU A 447 15.40 -17.52 -16.45
CA LEU A 447 15.04 -16.48 -15.50
C LEU A 447 16.21 -16.22 -14.55
N ASN A 448 16.61 -14.97 -14.42
CA ASN A 448 17.62 -14.53 -13.46
C ASN A 448 16.94 -14.08 -12.17
N VAL A 449 17.38 -14.64 -11.05
CA VAL A 449 16.94 -14.24 -9.71
C VAL A 449 18.08 -13.48 -9.04
N TYR A 450 17.73 -12.49 -8.21
CA TYR A 450 18.68 -11.51 -7.68
C TYR A 450 18.93 -11.68 -6.18
N ALA A 451 20.16 -11.39 -5.78
CA ALA A 451 20.66 -11.61 -4.43
C ALA A 451 19.98 -10.69 -3.40
N PRO A 452 19.45 -11.23 -2.28
CA PRO A 452 18.80 -10.42 -1.24
C PRO A 452 19.80 -9.59 -0.42
N ILE A 453 21.07 -10.02 -0.38
CA ILE A 453 22.13 -9.43 0.43
C ILE A 453 23.50 -9.56 -0.26
N SER A 454 24.44 -8.71 0.16
CA SER A 454 25.84 -8.74 -0.25
C SER A 454 26.66 -9.65 0.66
N GLY A 455 27.56 -10.45 0.09
CA GLY A 455 28.46 -11.30 0.86
C GLY A 455 29.38 -12.18 0.02
N LYS A 456 30.15 -13.02 0.70
CA LYS A 456 31.01 -14.03 0.06
C LYS A 456 30.30 -15.39 0.09
N ILE A 457 30.22 -16.06 -1.04
CA ILE A 457 29.68 -17.43 -1.13
C ILE A 457 30.65 -18.36 -0.40
N MET A 458 30.17 -19.01 0.65
CA MET A 458 30.92 -19.97 1.45
C MET A 458 30.69 -21.38 0.96
N ASP A 459 29.46 -21.70 0.57
CA ASP A 459 29.05 -23.01 0.13
C ASP A 459 27.90 -22.91 -0.88
N ILE A 460 27.73 -23.96 -1.70
CA ILE A 460 26.67 -24.06 -2.70
C ILE A 460 25.92 -25.38 -2.54
N ASN A 461 24.62 -25.38 -2.88
CA ASN A 461 23.87 -26.63 -2.90
C ASN A 461 24.12 -27.40 -4.21
N GLU A 462 25.11 -28.28 -4.19
CA GLU A 462 25.51 -29.07 -5.36
C GLU A 462 24.39 -29.99 -5.88
N GLN A 463 23.43 -30.38 -5.03
CA GLN A 463 22.30 -31.22 -5.43
C GLN A 463 21.43 -30.55 -6.50
N LEU A 464 21.44 -29.22 -6.58
CA LEU A 464 20.68 -28.47 -7.59
C LEU A 464 21.22 -28.66 -9.01
N PHE A 465 22.44 -29.17 -9.21
CA PHE A 465 22.92 -29.50 -10.55
C PHE A 465 22.27 -30.77 -11.10
N ASP A 466 21.97 -31.73 -10.22
CA ASP A 466 21.36 -33.02 -10.56
C ASP A 466 19.82 -32.96 -10.44
N GLU A 467 19.29 -32.27 -9.44
CA GLU A 467 17.85 -32.14 -9.17
C GLU A 467 17.39 -30.68 -8.96
N PRO A 468 17.39 -29.84 -10.01
CA PRO A 468 16.92 -28.45 -9.94
C PRO A 468 15.48 -28.26 -9.43
N SER A 469 14.60 -29.23 -9.70
CA SER A 469 13.19 -29.21 -9.27
C SER A 469 13.01 -29.24 -7.75
N MET A 470 14.07 -29.52 -7.00
CA MET A 470 14.10 -29.41 -5.53
C MET A 470 13.74 -28.00 -5.05
N ILE A 471 14.09 -26.96 -5.82
CA ILE A 471 13.68 -25.57 -5.54
C ILE A 471 12.15 -25.46 -5.53
N ASN A 472 11.46 -26.18 -6.42
CA ASN A 472 10.00 -26.17 -6.48
C ASN A 472 9.38 -27.06 -5.38
N ALA A 473 9.95 -28.25 -5.14
CA ALA A 473 9.38 -29.22 -4.22
C ALA A 473 9.57 -28.84 -2.74
N SER A 474 10.67 -28.16 -2.41
CA SER A 474 11.08 -27.88 -1.03
C SER A 474 11.83 -26.54 -0.92
N PRO A 475 11.21 -25.40 -1.28
CA PRO A 475 11.88 -24.10 -1.43
C PRO A 475 12.58 -23.59 -0.15
N TYR A 476 12.13 -24.02 1.03
CA TYR A 476 12.62 -23.54 2.33
C TYR A 476 13.47 -24.55 3.10
N THR A 477 13.62 -25.77 2.60
CA THR A 477 14.45 -26.80 3.23
C THR A 477 15.56 -27.21 2.29
N ASP A 478 15.30 -28.14 1.39
CA ASP A 478 16.33 -28.75 0.54
C ASP A 478 16.66 -27.86 -0.66
N GLY A 479 15.76 -26.96 -1.06
CA GLY A 479 15.92 -26.02 -2.17
C GLY A 479 16.74 -24.76 -1.89
N TRP A 480 17.57 -24.74 -0.84
CA TRP A 480 18.51 -23.64 -0.60
C TRP A 480 19.58 -23.58 -1.69
N ILE A 481 20.11 -22.39 -1.97
CA ILE A 481 21.01 -22.13 -3.11
C ILE A 481 22.46 -21.97 -2.64
N TYR A 482 22.70 -20.99 -1.75
CA TYR A 482 24.04 -20.70 -1.22
C TYR A 482 24.01 -20.55 0.29
N MET A 483 25.16 -20.83 0.90
CA MET A 483 25.54 -20.29 2.20
C MET A 483 26.44 -19.08 1.96
N ILE A 484 26.06 -17.91 2.49
CA ILE A 484 26.76 -16.66 2.29
C ILE A 484 27.30 -16.14 3.62
N LYS A 485 28.54 -15.68 3.64
CA LYS A 485 29.05 -14.84 4.73
C LYS A 485 28.71 -13.38 4.41
N PRO A 486 27.73 -12.77 5.10
CA PRO A 486 27.25 -11.45 4.72
C PRO A 486 28.30 -10.38 5.00
N SER A 487 28.38 -9.38 4.13
CA SER A 487 29.30 -8.24 4.27
C SER A 487 28.67 -7.04 4.98
N ASN A 488 27.35 -6.84 4.85
CA ASN A 488 26.63 -5.68 5.39
C ASN A 488 25.29 -6.05 6.06
N TYR A 489 25.24 -7.20 6.76
CA TYR A 489 23.98 -7.80 7.24
C TYR A 489 23.07 -6.83 8.00
N LEU A 490 23.59 -6.13 9.02
CA LEU A 490 22.79 -5.24 9.88
C LEU A 490 22.11 -4.09 9.11
N ARG A 491 22.71 -3.64 8.01
CA ARG A 491 22.14 -2.60 7.15
C ARG A 491 21.14 -3.20 6.16
N GLU A 492 21.50 -4.31 5.54
CA GLU A 492 20.71 -4.87 4.43
C GLU A 492 19.46 -5.62 4.90
N ILE A 493 19.47 -6.20 6.11
CA ILE A 493 18.33 -6.90 6.73
C ILE A 493 17.13 -5.95 6.95
N GLN A 494 17.37 -4.65 7.08
CA GLN A 494 16.32 -3.63 7.27
C GLN A 494 15.43 -3.47 6.03
N PHE A 495 15.93 -3.87 4.85
CA PHE A 495 15.18 -3.86 3.60
C PHE A 495 14.44 -5.18 3.33
N LEU A 496 14.63 -6.19 4.18
CA LEU A 496 13.96 -7.48 4.10
C LEU A 496 12.73 -7.51 5.00
N ARG A 497 11.81 -8.41 4.70
CA ARG A 497 10.49 -8.50 5.35
C ARG A 497 10.34 -9.86 6.03
N MET A 498 9.81 -9.89 7.24
CA MET A 498 9.38 -11.16 7.86
C MET A 498 8.05 -11.63 7.26
N SER A 499 7.70 -12.89 7.49
CA SER A 499 6.55 -13.61 6.90
C SER A 499 5.26 -12.78 6.80
N GLU A 500 4.81 -12.14 7.88
CA GLU A 500 3.59 -11.33 7.92
C GLU A 500 3.63 -10.12 6.97
N LYS A 501 4.66 -9.28 7.11
CA LYS A 501 4.86 -8.09 6.23
C LYS A 501 5.13 -8.47 4.77
N TYR A 502 5.73 -9.63 4.54
CA TYR A 502 5.95 -10.15 3.20
C TYR A 502 4.65 -10.66 2.58
N ARG A 503 3.78 -11.29 3.37
CA ARG A 503 2.45 -11.72 2.93
C ARG A 503 1.59 -10.54 2.47
N GLU A 504 1.63 -9.42 3.20
CA GLU A 504 0.96 -8.19 2.78
C GLU A 504 1.51 -7.65 1.46
N TRP A 505 2.84 -7.65 1.29
CA TRP A 505 3.48 -7.26 0.05
C TRP A 505 3.07 -8.16 -1.13
N LEU A 506 2.98 -9.46 -0.89
CA LEU A 506 2.54 -10.45 -1.89
C LEU A 506 1.13 -10.20 -2.40
N LYS A 507 0.23 -9.54 -1.65
CA LYS A 507 -1.10 -9.15 -2.15
C LYS A 507 -0.99 -8.25 -3.37
N ASN A 508 -0.14 -7.22 -3.27
CA ASN A 508 0.11 -6.29 -4.37
C ASN A 508 0.87 -6.98 -5.50
N GLU A 509 1.76 -7.90 -5.16
CA GLU A 509 2.56 -8.62 -6.14
C GLU A 509 1.75 -9.63 -6.96
N ILE A 510 0.77 -10.30 -6.34
CA ILE A 510 -0.23 -11.12 -7.03
C ILE A 510 -1.06 -10.25 -7.98
N ALA A 511 -1.46 -9.05 -7.56
CA ALA A 511 -2.19 -8.13 -8.44
C ALA A 511 -1.33 -7.71 -9.65
N ARG A 512 -0.06 -7.37 -9.42
CA ARG A 512 0.92 -7.05 -10.48
C ARG A 512 1.10 -8.24 -11.45
N LEU A 513 1.07 -9.46 -10.94
CA LEU A 513 1.14 -10.67 -11.76
C LEU A 513 -0.12 -10.83 -12.62
N LYS A 514 -1.31 -10.58 -12.07
CA LYS A 514 -2.57 -10.59 -12.84
C LYS A 514 -2.50 -9.59 -13.99
N ASP A 515 -2.06 -8.37 -13.73
CA ASP A 515 -1.90 -7.34 -14.75
C ASP A 515 -0.89 -7.75 -15.83
N PHE A 516 0.27 -8.28 -15.42
CA PHE A 516 1.28 -8.81 -16.35
C PHE A 516 0.71 -9.91 -17.25
N LEU A 517 0.00 -10.87 -16.67
CA LEU A 517 -0.60 -12.00 -17.41
C LEU A 517 -1.71 -11.53 -18.34
N ALA A 518 -2.54 -10.58 -17.92
CA ALA A 518 -3.59 -10.00 -18.76
C ALA A 518 -3.01 -9.31 -20.01
N ILE A 519 -1.89 -8.60 -19.87
CA ILE A 519 -1.18 -7.96 -20.98
C ILE A 519 -0.51 -9.02 -21.87
N SER A 520 0.15 -10.00 -21.26
CA SER A 520 0.92 -11.03 -21.99
C SER A 520 0.02 -12.03 -22.73
N ALA A 521 -1.18 -12.31 -22.22
CA ALA A 521 -2.15 -13.20 -22.83
C ALA A 521 -2.75 -12.66 -24.16
N ASN A 522 -2.61 -11.37 -24.44
CA ASN A 522 -3.03 -10.79 -25.73
C ASN A 522 -2.11 -11.22 -26.90
N VAL A 523 -1.00 -11.93 -26.63
CA VAL A 523 0.00 -12.33 -27.64
C VAL A 523 -0.29 -13.67 -28.33
N LYS A 524 -1.25 -14.50 -27.88
CA LYS A 524 -1.69 -15.68 -28.66
C LYS A 524 -3.05 -16.23 -28.22
N SER A 525 -4.09 -15.86 -28.99
CA SER A 525 -5.32 -16.61 -29.25
C SER A 525 -6.13 -17.17 -28.07
N LEU A 526 -7.22 -16.47 -27.72
CA LEU A 526 -8.64 -16.90 -27.83
C LEU A 526 -9.09 -18.36 -27.52
N GLN A 527 -8.25 -19.25 -26.99
CA GLN A 527 -8.63 -20.60 -26.54
C GLN A 527 -8.47 -20.82 -25.04
N MET A 528 -7.77 -19.92 -24.31
CA MET A 528 -7.84 -19.85 -22.84
C MET A 528 -8.91 -18.88 -22.31
N ALA A 529 -9.60 -18.17 -23.21
CA ALA A 529 -10.66 -17.22 -22.88
C ALA A 529 -11.96 -17.86 -22.35
N GLN A 530 -11.99 -19.19 -22.16
CA GLN A 530 -13.07 -19.93 -21.48
C GLN A 530 -12.75 -20.29 -20.01
N ILE A 531 -11.80 -19.61 -19.37
CA ILE A 531 -11.61 -19.70 -17.91
C ILE A 531 -12.22 -18.47 -17.25
N SER A 532 -13.51 -18.58 -16.94
CA SER A 532 -14.31 -17.84 -15.94
C SER A 532 -13.91 -16.38 -15.64
N TYR A 533 -14.44 -15.46 -16.44
CA TYR A 533 -14.44 -14.01 -16.16
C TYR A 533 -15.72 -13.53 -15.46
N GLN A 534 -16.40 -14.38 -14.66
CA GLN A 534 -17.55 -13.95 -13.86
C GLN A 534 -17.40 -14.13 -12.34
N ASP A 535 -16.31 -14.74 -11.87
CA ASP A 535 -15.91 -14.73 -10.45
C ASP A 535 -14.38 -14.55 -10.36
N GLY A 536 -13.88 -13.32 -10.42
CA GLY A 536 -12.56 -12.91 -9.88
C GLY A 536 -11.27 -13.63 -10.33
N GLY A 537 -11.31 -14.60 -11.25
CA GLY A 537 -10.20 -15.34 -11.85
C GLY A 537 -9.00 -15.57 -10.93
N GLU A 538 -9.00 -16.68 -10.18
CA GLU A 538 -7.80 -17.09 -9.45
C GLU A 538 -6.71 -17.57 -10.43
N ILE A 539 -5.45 -17.16 -10.22
CA ILE A 539 -4.33 -17.54 -11.11
C ILE A 539 -4.01 -19.01 -10.85
N ILE A 540 -3.90 -19.83 -11.88
CA ILE A 540 -3.52 -21.24 -11.68
C ILE A 540 -2.02 -21.40 -11.36
N ASN A 541 -1.67 -22.47 -10.65
CA ASN A 541 -0.27 -22.83 -10.44
C ASN A 541 0.44 -23.10 -11.78
N HIS A 542 1.73 -22.80 -11.81
CA HIS A 542 2.66 -22.95 -12.93
C HIS A 542 2.21 -22.20 -14.19
N VAL A 543 1.51 -21.07 -14.04
CA VAL A 543 0.96 -20.32 -15.17
C VAL A 543 2.03 -19.95 -16.22
N LEU A 544 3.27 -19.64 -15.84
CA LEU A 544 4.35 -19.34 -16.80
C LEU A 544 4.92 -20.58 -17.49
N HIS A 545 4.70 -21.78 -16.96
CA HIS A 545 5.18 -23.03 -17.54
C HIS A 545 4.67 -23.20 -18.97
N GLU A 546 3.41 -22.85 -19.23
CA GLU A 546 2.76 -23.00 -20.53
C GLU A 546 3.18 -21.93 -21.55
N PHE A 547 3.80 -20.83 -21.12
CA PHE A 547 4.19 -19.76 -22.03
C PHE A 547 5.57 -20.00 -22.67
N GLY A 548 5.77 -19.42 -23.85
CA GLY A 548 7.04 -19.49 -24.58
C GLY A 548 8.15 -18.57 -24.03
N PRO A 549 9.38 -18.69 -24.56
CA PRO A 549 10.53 -17.90 -24.11
C PRO A 549 10.33 -16.38 -24.16
N GLU A 550 9.60 -15.86 -25.15
CA GLU A 550 9.30 -14.43 -25.28
C GLU A 550 8.58 -13.85 -24.05
N VAL A 551 7.60 -14.59 -23.51
CA VAL A 551 6.87 -14.17 -22.31
C VAL A 551 7.74 -14.30 -21.06
N TRP A 552 8.66 -15.28 -21.01
CA TRP A 552 9.65 -15.37 -19.93
C TRP A 552 10.64 -14.21 -19.95
N GLU A 553 11.07 -13.75 -21.13
CA GLU A 553 11.91 -12.55 -21.27
C GLU A 553 11.15 -11.28 -20.85
N ASP A 554 9.88 -11.18 -21.21
CA ASP A 554 9.01 -10.10 -20.76
C ASP A 554 8.79 -10.15 -19.25
N PHE A 555 8.58 -11.33 -18.67
CA PHE A 555 8.46 -11.52 -17.23
C PHE A 555 9.75 -11.11 -16.51
N GLN A 556 10.91 -11.51 -17.03
CA GLN A 556 12.22 -11.07 -16.53
C GLN A 556 12.32 -9.54 -16.49
N LYS A 557 12.09 -8.87 -17.63
CA LYS A 557 12.31 -7.42 -17.78
C LYS A 557 11.25 -6.56 -17.11
N LYS A 558 9.98 -6.94 -17.25
CA LYS A 558 8.83 -6.11 -16.84
C LYS A 558 8.34 -6.42 -15.44
N PHE A 559 8.53 -7.66 -14.97
CA PHE A 559 8.08 -8.10 -13.64
C PHE A 559 9.25 -8.17 -12.65
N ILE A 560 10.23 -9.06 -12.88
CA ILE A 560 11.31 -9.33 -11.91
C ILE A 560 12.27 -8.15 -11.77
N GLU A 561 12.79 -7.60 -12.86
CA GLU A 561 13.75 -6.47 -12.82
C GLU A 561 13.13 -5.20 -12.24
N THR A 562 11.84 -4.96 -12.48
CA THR A 562 11.10 -3.85 -11.87
C THR A 562 11.04 -3.96 -10.35
N SER A 563 11.01 -5.19 -9.79
CA SER A 563 11.08 -5.39 -8.33
C SER A 563 12.46 -5.09 -7.77
N VAL A 564 13.53 -5.15 -8.57
CA VAL A 564 14.87 -4.79 -8.12
C VAL A 564 15.00 -3.27 -7.96
N ILE A 565 14.45 -2.51 -8.90
CA ILE A 565 14.61 -1.05 -9.03
C ILE A 565 13.73 -0.27 -8.03
N ASN A 566 12.51 -0.74 -7.75
CA ASN A 566 11.56 -0.13 -6.79
C ASN A 566 11.65 -0.81 -5.44
#